data_AF-A0A561BUE9-F1
#
_entry.id   AF-A0A561BUE9-F1
#
_cell.length_a   1.000
_cell.length_b   1.000
_cell.length_c   1.000
_cell.angle_alpha   90.00
_cell.angle_beta   90.00
_cell.angle_gamma   90.00
#
_symmetry.space_group_name_H-M   'P 1'
#
loop_
_entity.id
_entity.type
_entity.pdbx_description
1 polymer ?
#
loop_
_entity_poly.entity_id
_entity_poly.type
_entity_poly.pdbx_seq_one_letter_code
_entity_poly.pdbx_strand_id
1 'polypeptide(L)'
;MATIPWLADVLRAAGVEVVEEGNWQGRAVAGSFNPIGVLWHHTAASTSSPSNPHPGLNVVINGRPDLQGPLAQALVDYNGVFHVISAGRCNHAGPARVSGPIPAGDGNTMLIGWEIDYNGVSQEMSPAQYTASVKATAAVLARLGKDASFARGHRETSTTGKIDPYAINLDSMRADVAAILGDPEPPQYNFSTYGTGIRVRSDARLNAPVVTTLAGPTQVFVQCQKQGDTVTAEGHTNNWWSRLRDQGGYISNIYIDHPAAQLPGVPNC
;
A
#
# COMPACT_ATOMS: atom_id res chain seq x y z
N MET A 1 16.87 9.07 14.66
CA MET A 1 15.74 8.36 14.01
C MET A 1 15.36 9.15 12.78
N ALA A 2 15.05 8.50 11.65
CA ALA A 2 14.57 9.25 10.49
C ALA A 2 13.20 9.86 10.82
N THR A 3 12.94 11.04 10.27
CA THR A 3 11.66 11.75 10.39
C THR A 3 11.29 12.33 9.03
N ILE A 4 10.03 12.74 8.88
CA ILE A 4 9.48 13.37 7.68
C ILE A 4 9.02 14.80 7.96
N PRO A 5 9.91 15.71 8.40
CA PRO A 5 9.53 17.09 8.74
C PRO A 5 8.99 17.87 7.53
N TRP A 6 9.24 17.36 6.31
CA TRP A 6 8.73 17.89 5.05
C TRP A 6 7.24 17.59 4.78
N LEU A 7 6.57 16.78 5.62
CA LEU A 7 5.24 16.25 5.31
C LEU A 7 4.22 17.37 5.07
N ALA A 8 4.09 18.32 6.00
CA ALA A 8 3.13 19.41 5.88
C ALA A 8 3.34 20.24 4.59
N ASP A 9 4.58 20.54 4.25
CA ASP A 9 4.90 21.31 3.04
C ASP A 9 4.58 20.55 1.76
N VAL A 10 4.87 19.25 1.71
CA VAL A 10 4.55 18.38 0.58
C VAL A 10 3.03 18.30 0.36
N LEU A 11 2.25 18.18 1.45
CA LEU A 11 0.80 18.15 1.37
C LEU A 11 0.23 19.50 0.89
N ARG A 12 0.69 20.61 1.46
CA ARG A 12 0.28 21.97 1.04
C ARG A 12 0.62 22.25 -0.42
N ALA A 13 1.80 21.85 -0.88
CA ALA A 13 2.22 22.00 -2.27
C ALA A 13 1.33 21.21 -3.25
N ALA A 14 0.71 20.12 -2.79
CA ALA A 14 -0.27 19.35 -3.54
C ALA A 14 -1.70 19.93 -3.48
N GLY A 15 -1.88 21.08 -2.84
CA GLY A 15 -3.19 21.73 -2.66
C GLY A 15 -4.08 21.05 -1.62
N VAL A 16 -3.49 20.33 -0.67
CA VAL A 16 -4.18 19.77 0.49
C VAL A 16 -4.17 20.79 1.63
N GLU A 17 -5.32 21.01 2.26
CA GLU A 17 -5.41 21.85 3.47
C GLU A 17 -4.80 21.10 4.65
N VAL A 18 -3.94 21.78 5.42
CA VAL A 18 -3.14 21.15 6.48
C VAL A 18 -3.25 21.93 7.78
N VAL A 19 -3.63 21.22 8.85
CA VAL A 19 -3.54 21.65 10.24
C VAL A 19 -2.38 20.91 10.91
N GLU A 20 -1.53 21.63 11.61
CA GLU A 20 -0.38 21.06 12.34
C GLU A 20 -0.74 20.87 13.82
N GLU A 21 -0.78 19.63 14.30
CA GLU A 21 -1.26 19.31 15.64
C GLU A 21 -0.15 19.40 16.70
N GLY A 22 0.01 20.58 17.32
CA GLY A 22 0.99 20.81 18.38
C GLY A 22 2.43 20.50 17.95
N ASN A 23 3.20 19.78 18.77
CA ASN A 23 4.57 19.39 18.44
C ASN A 23 4.63 18.16 17.49
N TRP A 24 3.90 18.19 16.37
CA TRP A 24 3.84 17.07 15.44
C TRP A 24 5.23 16.68 14.91
N GLN A 25 6.14 17.65 14.73
CA GLN A 25 7.51 17.40 14.26
C GLN A 25 8.33 16.56 15.25
N GLY A 26 8.09 16.71 16.55
CA GLY A 26 8.74 15.95 17.61
C GLY A 26 7.95 14.74 18.11
N ARG A 27 6.71 14.54 17.64
CA ARG A 27 5.86 13.43 18.09
C ARG A 27 6.26 12.15 17.34
N ALA A 28 6.49 11.07 18.09
CA ALA A 28 6.82 9.74 17.57
C ALA A 28 6.72 8.69 18.68
N VAL A 29 6.62 7.41 18.32
CA VAL A 29 6.93 6.28 19.21
C VAL A 29 8.34 5.75 18.98
N ALA A 30 8.88 5.00 19.94
CA ALA A 30 10.20 4.40 19.82
C ALA A 30 10.27 3.35 18.69
N GLY A 31 11.41 3.29 18.00
CA GLY A 31 11.71 2.30 16.97
C GLY A 31 12.20 2.91 15.65
N SER A 32 12.52 2.05 14.70
CA SER A 32 12.95 2.48 13.36
C SER A 32 11.79 3.09 12.57
N PHE A 33 12.12 4.04 11.71
CA PHE A 33 11.21 4.62 10.73
C PHE A 33 11.99 4.82 9.44
N ASN A 34 11.53 4.23 8.36
CA ASN A 34 12.12 4.31 7.03
C ASN A 34 11.01 4.07 6.00
N PRO A 35 10.12 5.07 5.81
CA PRO A 35 8.93 4.89 5.01
C PRO A 35 9.25 4.69 3.54
N ILE A 36 8.61 3.70 2.93
CA ILE A 36 8.69 3.36 1.50
C ILE A 36 7.33 3.51 0.81
N GLY A 37 6.26 3.82 1.54
CA GLY A 37 4.92 3.89 0.99
C GLY A 37 3.92 4.53 1.96
N VAL A 38 2.65 4.47 1.56
CA VAL A 38 1.53 5.11 2.26
C VAL A 38 0.44 4.08 2.54
N LEU A 39 -0.13 4.11 3.75
CA LEU A 39 -1.17 3.19 4.20
C LEU A 39 -2.43 3.95 4.61
N TRP A 40 -3.55 3.63 3.97
CA TRP A 40 -4.86 4.18 4.28
C TRP A 40 -5.59 3.31 5.31
N HIS A 41 -6.18 3.97 6.30
CA HIS A 41 -7.01 3.41 7.36
C HIS A 41 -8.36 4.14 7.36
N HIS A 42 -9.33 3.57 8.07
CA HIS A 42 -10.45 4.35 8.60
C HIS A 42 -10.42 4.28 10.12
N THR A 43 -10.82 5.36 10.78
CA THR A 43 -10.68 5.47 12.24
C THR A 43 -11.61 4.54 13.01
N ALA A 44 -12.73 4.13 12.40
CA ALA A 44 -13.86 3.49 13.08
C ALA A 44 -14.38 4.30 14.28
N ALA A 45 -14.14 5.61 14.25
CA ALA A 45 -14.67 6.55 15.23
C ALA A 45 -16.18 6.74 15.03
N SER A 46 -16.78 7.61 15.85
CA SER A 46 -18.15 8.07 15.60
C SER A 46 -18.29 8.64 14.19
N THR A 47 -19.50 8.59 13.63
CA THR A 47 -19.79 9.17 12.31
C THR A 47 -19.32 10.62 12.24
N SER A 48 -18.41 10.89 11.29
CA SER A 48 -17.92 12.24 11.01
C SER A 48 -18.94 13.00 10.15
N SER A 49 -18.93 14.33 10.24
CA SER A 49 -19.85 15.20 9.49
C SER A 49 -19.22 16.59 9.29
N PRO A 50 -19.81 17.48 8.46
CA PRO A 50 -19.29 18.84 8.34
C PRO A 50 -19.20 19.60 9.68
N SER A 51 -20.10 19.32 10.63
CA SER A 51 -20.14 19.98 11.95
C SER A 51 -19.33 19.25 13.03
N ASN A 52 -18.92 18.01 12.79
CA ASN A 52 -18.01 17.24 13.63
C ASN A 52 -17.04 16.45 12.73
N PRO A 53 -16.05 17.12 12.12
CA PRO A 53 -15.33 16.55 10.99
C PRO A 53 -14.26 15.54 11.38
N HIS A 54 -13.73 15.60 12.62
CA HIS A 54 -12.61 14.76 13.06
C HIS A 54 -12.83 14.09 14.44
N PRO A 55 -13.89 13.28 14.61
CA PRO A 55 -14.21 12.65 15.89
C PRO A 55 -13.11 11.70 16.41
N GLY A 56 -12.25 11.18 15.53
CA GLY A 56 -11.14 10.30 15.89
C GLY A 56 -9.86 11.02 16.32
N LEU A 57 -9.74 12.34 16.10
CA LEU A 57 -8.47 13.07 16.19
C LEU A 57 -7.73 12.87 17.53
N ASN A 58 -8.45 13.00 18.64
CA ASN A 58 -7.85 12.86 19.97
C ASN A 58 -7.29 11.45 20.20
N VAL A 59 -7.98 10.42 19.68
CA VAL A 59 -7.53 9.02 19.76
C VAL A 59 -6.33 8.80 18.85
N VAL A 60 -6.30 9.38 17.66
CA VAL A 60 -5.15 9.23 16.74
C VAL A 60 -3.90 9.92 17.31
N ILE A 61 -4.04 11.07 17.97
CA ILE A 61 -2.92 11.78 18.60
C ILE A 61 -2.39 11.01 19.81
N ASN A 62 -3.27 10.64 20.75
CA ASN A 62 -2.86 10.15 22.07
C ASN A 62 -2.79 8.62 22.17
N GLY A 63 -3.43 7.92 21.24
CA GLY A 63 -3.63 6.49 21.30
C GLY A 63 -4.86 6.12 22.13
N ARG A 64 -4.84 4.86 22.56
CA ARG A 64 -5.89 4.22 23.36
C ARG A 64 -5.23 3.39 24.48
N PRO A 65 -5.96 2.95 25.52
CA PRO A 65 -5.37 2.28 26.67
C PRO A 65 -4.50 1.05 26.32
N ASP A 66 -4.84 0.34 25.24
CA ASP A 66 -4.13 -0.85 24.73
C ASP A 66 -3.05 -0.52 23.68
N LEU A 67 -2.98 0.72 23.18
CA LEU A 67 -2.03 1.11 22.13
C LEU A 67 -1.60 2.57 22.26
N GLN A 68 -0.33 2.76 22.62
CA GLN A 68 0.30 4.07 22.71
C GLN A 68 0.23 4.81 21.37
N GLY A 69 -0.21 6.07 21.39
CA GLY A 69 -0.17 6.97 20.23
C GLY A 69 1.24 7.53 19.96
N PRO A 70 1.43 8.21 18.83
CA PRO A 70 0.43 8.47 17.78
C PRO A 70 0.06 7.23 16.96
N LEU A 71 -1.19 7.19 16.48
CA LEU A 71 -1.75 6.10 15.67
C LEU A 71 -1.75 6.37 14.16
N ALA A 72 -1.22 7.51 13.72
CA ALA A 72 -0.95 7.81 12.31
C ALA A 72 -0.09 9.07 12.19
N GLN A 73 0.45 9.32 11.00
CA GLN A 73 1.17 10.54 10.70
C GLN A 73 0.21 11.69 10.40
N ALA A 74 -0.95 11.42 9.81
CA ALA A 74 -2.03 12.39 9.73
C ALA A 74 -3.41 11.74 9.84
N LEU A 75 -4.38 12.54 10.30
CA LEU A 75 -5.80 12.26 10.22
C LEU A 75 -6.43 13.09 9.10
N VAL A 76 -7.39 12.52 8.37
CA VAL A 76 -8.16 13.23 7.33
C VAL A 76 -9.59 13.44 7.79
N ASP A 77 -9.95 14.69 8.06
CA ASP A 77 -11.28 15.05 8.55
C ASP A 77 -12.35 14.90 7.46
N TYR A 78 -13.63 14.99 7.82
CA TYR A 78 -14.76 14.88 6.88
C TYR A 78 -14.66 15.82 5.67
N ASN A 79 -14.04 16.99 5.83
CA ASN A 79 -13.91 18.02 4.81
C ASN A 79 -12.64 17.85 3.95
N GLY A 80 -11.83 16.80 4.19
CA GLY A 80 -10.59 16.55 3.48
C GLY A 80 -9.38 17.34 4.02
N VAL A 81 -9.49 17.93 5.21
CA VAL A 81 -8.39 18.62 5.88
C VAL A 81 -7.47 17.59 6.55
N PHE A 82 -6.17 17.72 6.30
CA PHE A 82 -5.15 16.87 6.89
C PHE A 82 -4.65 17.46 8.21
N HIS A 83 -5.00 16.81 9.31
CA HIS A 83 -4.42 17.07 10.63
C HIS A 83 -3.12 16.28 10.75
N VAL A 84 -1.98 16.94 10.57
CA VAL A 84 -0.65 16.32 10.67
C VAL A 84 -0.27 16.15 12.14
N ILE A 85 -0.03 14.91 12.54
CA ILE A 85 0.11 14.46 13.92
C ILE A 85 1.55 14.06 14.24
N SER A 86 2.31 13.50 13.31
CA SER A 86 3.62 12.95 13.62
C SER A 86 4.56 13.03 12.41
N ALA A 87 5.77 13.54 12.63
CA ALA A 87 6.85 13.42 11.67
C ALA A 87 7.65 12.11 11.84
N GLY A 88 7.35 11.30 12.87
CA GLY A 88 8.08 10.07 13.16
C GLY A 88 7.25 8.81 13.05
N ARG A 89 7.79 7.74 13.64
CA ARG A 89 7.12 6.43 13.75
C ARG A 89 5.80 6.56 14.50
N CYS A 90 4.76 5.88 14.01
CA CYS A 90 3.46 5.75 14.65
C CYS A 90 3.09 4.27 14.83
N ASN A 91 2.16 3.97 15.75
CA ASN A 91 1.65 2.62 15.97
C ASN A 91 0.34 2.41 15.19
N HIS A 92 0.41 2.08 13.90
CA HIS A 92 -0.75 2.10 13.02
C HIS A 92 -0.91 0.85 12.15
N ALA A 93 0.18 0.36 11.55
CA ALA A 93 0.17 -0.76 10.61
C ALA A 93 0.44 -2.12 11.29
N GLY A 94 1.28 -2.15 12.33
CA GLY A 94 1.72 -3.40 12.96
C GLY A 94 2.48 -4.34 12.00
N PRO A 95 2.51 -5.66 12.28
CA PRO A 95 3.16 -6.63 11.40
C PRO A 95 2.45 -6.74 10.04
N ALA A 96 3.21 -6.47 8.97
CA ALA A 96 2.76 -6.51 7.60
C ALA A 96 3.12 -7.84 6.91
N ARG A 97 2.20 -8.35 6.07
CA ARG A 97 2.46 -9.37 5.05
C ARG A 97 2.88 -8.70 3.73
N VAL A 98 3.45 -9.48 2.82
CA VAL A 98 3.77 -8.99 1.46
C VAL A 98 2.50 -8.49 0.77
N SER A 99 2.56 -7.29 0.20
CA SER A 99 1.45 -6.68 -0.53
C SER A 99 1.96 -5.74 -1.62
N GLY A 100 1.97 -6.22 -2.86
CA GLY A 100 2.88 -5.75 -3.90
C GLY A 100 4.26 -5.37 -3.34
N PRO A 101 4.82 -4.19 -3.65
CA PRO A 101 6.21 -3.90 -3.33
C PRO A 101 6.45 -3.65 -1.83
N ILE A 102 5.40 -3.71 -0.99
CA ILE A 102 5.53 -3.68 0.47
C ILE A 102 5.96 -5.09 0.93
N PRO A 103 7.17 -5.26 1.48
CA PRO A 103 7.63 -6.56 1.95
C PRO A 103 6.92 -6.93 3.27
N ALA A 104 7.01 -8.21 3.66
CA ALA A 104 6.63 -8.59 5.01
C ALA A 104 7.59 -7.99 6.05
N GLY A 105 7.09 -7.68 7.24
CA GLY A 105 7.90 -7.11 8.31
C GLY A 105 7.13 -6.14 9.19
N ASP A 106 7.82 -5.10 9.66
CA ASP A 106 7.22 -4.08 10.53
C ASP A 106 6.64 -2.92 9.71
N GLY A 107 5.31 -2.92 9.53
CA GLY A 107 4.60 -1.89 8.77
C GLY A 107 4.77 -0.49 9.36
N ASN A 108 4.91 -0.36 10.69
CA ASN A 108 5.14 0.93 11.35
C ASN A 108 6.49 1.54 10.99
N THR A 109 7.46 0.72 10.58
CA THR A 109 8.74 1.19 10.02
C THR A 109 8.56 1.69 8.59
N MET A 110 7.75 0.97 7.79
CA MET A 110 7.76 1.06 6.33
C MET A 110 6.72 2.02 5.75
N LEU A 111 5.72 2.46 6.51
CA LEU A 111 4.55 3.14 5.95
C LEU A 111 4.26 4.45 6.67
N ILE A 112 3.81 5.44 5.90
CA ILE A 112 3.17 6.66 6.40
C ILE A 112 1.67 6.41 6.42
N GLY A 113 1.02 6.62 7.55
CA GLY A 113 -0.39 6.32 7.78
C GLY A 113 -1.30 7.53 7.65
N TRP A 114 -2.40 7.36 6.91
CA TRP A 114 -3.58 8.22 6.92
C TRP A 114 -4.71 7.54 7.68
N GLU A 115 -5.14 8.15 8.78
CA GLU A 115 -6.37 7.78 9.47
C GLU A 115 -7.51 8.63 8.94
N ILE A 116 -8.40 8.06 8.12
CA ILE A 116 -9.48 8.83 7.49
C ILE A 116 -10.72 8.73 8.36
N ASP A 117 -11.26 9.87 8.77
CA ASP A 117 -12.26 9.90 9.83
C ASP A 117 -13.67 9.56 9.29
N TYR A 118 -14.07 8.31 9.42
CA TYR A 118 -15.42 7.81 9.15
C TYR A 118 -15.64 6.48 9.85
N ASN A 119 -16.91 6.12 10.11
CA ASN A 119 -17.21 4.98 10.97
C ASN A 119 -16.91 3.61 10.33
N GLY A 120 -16.82 3.51 9.01
CA GLY A 120 -16.52 2.28 8.27
C GLY A 120 -17.52 1.12 8.47
N VAL A 121 -18.76 1.43 8.86
CA VAL A 121 -19.86 0.48 9.04
C VAL A 121 -21.06 0.88 8.18
N SER A 122 -21.58 2.09 8.40
CA SER A 122 -22.72 2.66 7.67
C SER A 122 -22.38 3.94 6.92
N GLN A 123 -21.14 4.41 7.08
CA GLN A 123 -20.59 5.58 6.44
C GLN A 123 -19.44 5.16 5.52
N GLU A 124 -19.39 5.78 4.35
CA GLU A 124 -18.27 5.73 3.42
C GLU A 124 -17.50 7.05 3.46
N MET A 125 -16.32 7.04 2.86
CA MET A 125 -15.48 8.23 2.75
C MET A 125 -16.23 9.36 2.01
N SER A 126 -16.14 10.60 2.51
CA SER A 126 -16.66 11.75 1.78
C SER A 126 -15.86 11.98 0.49
N PRO A 127 -16.45 12.61 -0.54
CA PRO A 127 -15.69 12.99 -1.75
C PRO A 127 -14.45 13.85 -1.45
N ALA A 128 -14.54 14.71 -0.42
CA ALA A 128 -13.45 15.59 -0.01
C ALA A 128 -12.30 14.81 0.64
N GLN A 129 -12.62 13.87 1.53
CA GLN A 129 -11.66 12.94 2.12
C GLN A 129 -10.92 12.15 1.05
N TYR A 130 -11.66 11.58 0.09
CA TYR A 130 -11.05 10.78 -0.97
C TYR A 130 -10.11 11.62 -1.84
N THR A 131 -10.62 12.76 -2.33
CA THR A 131 -9.84 13.66 -3.21
C THR A 131 -8.56 14.15 -2.53
N ALA A 132 -8.66 14.59 -1.27
CA ALA A 132 -7.50 15.05 -0.51
C ALA A 132 -6.51 13.91 -0.25
N SER A 133 -7.00 12.72 0.08
CA SER A 133 -6.16 11.55 0.35
C SER A 133 -5.41 11.06 -0.88
N VAL A 134 -6.03 11.07 -2.07
CA VAL A 134 -5.36 10.76 -3.34
C VAL A 134 -4.22 11.75 -3.61
N LYS A 135 -4.49 13.06 -3.53
CA LYS A 135 -3.48 14.13 -3.73
C LYS A 135 -2.32 14.01 -2.75
N ALA A 136 -2.63 13.84 -1.46
CA ALA A 136 -1.66 13.66 -0.39
C ALA A 136 -0.76 12.44 -0.65
N THR A 137 -1.38 11.33 -1.04
CA THR A 137 -0.67 10.07 -1.33
C THR A 137 0.25 10.22 -2.53
N ALA A 138 -0.21 10.78 -3.64
CA ALA A 138 0.62 11.05 -4.81
C ALA A 138 1.82 11.94 -4.46
N ALA A 139 1.59 13.03 -3.72
CA ALA A 139 2.66 13.96 -3.33
C ALA A 139 3.74 13.29 -2.45
N VAL A 140 3.32 12.46 -1.49
CA VAL A 140 4.23 11.70 -0.64
C VAL A 140 5.00 10.65 -1.43
N LEU A 141 4.34 9.92 -2.33
CA LEU A 141 5.01 8.90 -3.15
C LEU A 141 6.01 9.52 -4.13
N ALA A 142 5.66 10.65 -4.76
CA ALA A 142 6.59 11.44 -5.57
C ALA A 142 7.82 11.85 -4.75
N ARG A 143 7.62 12.33 -3.51
CA ARG A 143 8.71 12.70 -2.60
C ARG A 143 9.61 11.52 -2.24
N LEU A 144 9.05 10.32 -2.14
CA LEU A 144 9.76 9.07 -1.85
C LEU A 144 10.37 8.40 -3.11
N GLY A 145 10.10 8.94 -4.30
CA GLY A 145 10.53 8.34 -5.57
C GLY A 145 9.86 6.99 -5.84
N LYS A 146 8.56 6.87 -5.54
CA LYS A 146 7.76 5.65 -5.66
C LYS A 146 6.55 5.88 -6.55
N ASP A 147 6.14 4.82 -7.25
CA ASP A 147 4.91 4.79 -8.04
C ASP A 147 3.68 4.51 -7.15
N ALA A 148 2.49 4.62 -7.74
CA ALA A 148 1.23 4.36 -7.04
C ALA A 148 1.11 2.94 -6.43
N SER A 149 1.94 1.98 -6.87
CA SER A 149 1.92 0.62 -6.30
C SER A 149 2.47 0.57 -4.87
N PHE A 150 3.00 1.66 -4.31
CA PHE A 150 3.37 1.76 -2.89
C PHE A 150 2.27 2.34 -1.99
N ALA A 151 1.08 2.63 -2.54
CA ALA A 151 -0.12 2.95 -1.76
C ALA A 151 -0.93 1.68 -1.43
N ARG A 152 -1.29 1.50 -0.17
CA ARG A 152 -2.06 0.34 0.31
C ARG A 152 -3.21 0.74 1.23
N GLY A 153 -4.23 -0.10 1.29
CA GLY A 153 -5.14 -0.12 2.43
C GLY A 153 -4.65 -1.11 3.49
N HIS A 154 -4.94 -0.85 4.77
CA HIS A 154 -4.47 -1.71 5.87
C HIS A 154 -4.87 -3.19 5.71
N ARG A 155 -6.05 -3.47 5.15
CA ARG A 155 -6.53 -4.82 4.84
C ARG A 155 -5.65 -5.58 3.86
N GLU A 156 -4.88 -4.88 3.02
CA GLU A 156 -3.99 -5.50 2.04
C GLU A 156 -2.66 -5.94 2.66
N THR A 157 -2.22 -5.29 3.75
CA THR A 157 -0.93 -5.56 4.42
C THR A 157 -1.11 -6.30 5.76
N SER A 158 -2.28 -6.27 6.38
CA SER A 158 -2.48 -6.80 7.73
C SER A 158 -2.22 -8.31 7.84
N THR A 159 -1.58 -8.76 8.91
CA THR A 159 -1.45 -10.20 9.24
C THR A 159 -2.58 -10.72 10.13
N THR A 160 -3.42 -9.83 10.66
CA THR A 160 -4.43 -10.13 11.68
C THR A 160 -5.87 -10.02 11.17
N GLY A 161 -6.06 -9.88 9.87
CA GLY A 161 -7.40 -9.82 9.25
C GLY A 161 -8.10 -8.47 9.39
N LYS A 162 -7.35 -7.38 9.48
CA LYS A 162 -7.92 -6.02 9.41
C LYS A 162 -8.72 -5.83 8.12
N ILE A 163 -9.83 -5.11 8.23
CA ILE A 163 -10.78 -4.91 7.12
C ILE A 163 -10.75 -3.49 6.55
N ASP A 164 -10.09 -2.57 7.24
CA ASP A 164 -10.00 -1.16 6.86
C ASP A 164 -9.06 -0.93 5.68
N PRO A 165 -9.30 0.07 4.83
CA PRO A 165 -10.45 0.99 4.84
C PRO A 165 -11.72 0.34 4.25
N TYR A 166 -12.87 0.67 4.85
CA TYR A 166 -14.18 0.16 4.41
C TYR A 166 -14.68 0.86 3.15
N ALA A 167 -15.47 0.15 2.33
CA ALA A 167 -16.19 0.64 1.15
C ALA A 167 -15.35 1.43 0.12
N ILE A 168 -14.11 1.01 -0.10
CA ILE A 168 -13.22 1.59 -1.10
C ILE A 168 -12.64 0.49 -1.99
N ASN A 169 -12.57 0.76 -3.29
CA ASN A 169 -11.78 -0.04 -4.22
C ASN A 169 -10.34 0.49 -4.22
N LEU A 170 -9.41 -0.32 -3.70
CA LEU A 170 -8.00 0.09 -3.56
C LEU A 170 -7.24 0.07 -4.89
N ASP A 171 -7.71 -0.67 -5.89
CA ASP A 171 -7.15 -0.58 -7.24
C ASP A 171 -7.57 0.73 -7.91
N SER A 172 -8.82 1.17 -7.73
CA SER A 172 -9.27 2.50 -8.18
C SER A 172 -8.53 3.63 -7.46
N MET A 173 -8.31 3.50 -6.15
CA MET A 173 -7.47 4.46 -5.40
C MET A 173 -6.07 4.56 -5.99
N ARG A 174 -5.42 3.42 -6.30
CA ARG A 174 -4.10 3.43 -6.95
C ARG A 174 -4.14 4.02 -8.35
N ALA A 175 -5.22 3.83 -9.10
CA ALA A 175 -5.43 4.46 -10.41
C ALA A 175 -5.44 5.98 -10.31
N ASP A 176 -6.21 6.53 -9.37
CA ASP A 176 -6.33 7.96 -9.20
C ASP A 176 -5.01 8.58 -8.71
N VAL A 177 -4.26 7.85 -7.86
CA VAL A 177 -2.91 8.25 -7.45
C VAL A 177 -1.94 8.26 -8.64
N ALA A 178 -1.94 7.21 -9.46
CA ALA A 178 -1.09 7.11 -10.65
C ALA A 178 -1.36 8.24 -11.65
N ALA A 179 -2.64 8.58 -11.85
CA ALA A 179 -3.05 9.68 -12.72
C ALA A 179 -2.48 11.03 -12.27
N ILE A 180 -2.38 11.28 -10.97
CA ILE A 180 -1.75 12.50 -10.43
C ILE A 180 -0.22 12.46 -10.57
N LEU A 181 0.39 11.30 -10.34
CA LEU A 181 1.84 11.13 -10.49
C LEU A 181 2.31 11.31 -11.94
N GLY A 182 1.40 11.19 -12.92
CA GLY A 182 1.75 11.07 -14.32
C GLY A 182 2.44 9.74 -14.62
N ASP A 183 2.24 8.74 -13.76
CA ASP A 183 2.61 7.36 -14.04
C ASP A 183 1.78 6.90 -15.24
N PRO A 184 2.32 6.07 -16.16
CA PRO A 184 1.46 5.38 -17.12
C PRO A 184 0.35 4.66 -16.35
N GLU A 185 -0.88 4.73 -16.86
CA GLU A 185 -2.17 4.21 -16.35
C GLU A 185 -2.08 3.21 -15.18
N PRO A 186 -3.05 3.21 -14.23
CA PRO A 186 -3.10 2.24 -13.12
C PRO A 186 -2.54 0.90 -13.54
N PRO A 187 -1.68 0.30 -12.72
CA PRO A 187 -1.31 -1.05 -12.99
C PRO A 187 -2.59 -1.89 -13.15
N GLN A 188 -2.88 -2.32 -14.38
CA GLN A 188 -3.84 -3.37 -14.65
C GLN A 188 -3.10 -4.70 -14.54
N TYR A 189 -3.55 -5.61 -13.68
CA TYR A 189 -2.95 -6.93 -13.64
C TYR A 189 -3.05 -7.53 -15.04
N ASN A 190 -1.90 -7.86 -15.63
CA ASN A 190 -1.88 -8.30 -17.02
C ASN A 190 -2.23 -9.79 -17.13
N PHE A 191 -2.10 -10.54 -16.03
CA PHE A 191 -2.29 -11.99 -16.01
C PHE A 191 -2.87 -12.46 -14.68
N SER A 192 -3.46 -13.66 -14.68
CA SER A 192 -3.79 -14.42 -13.46
C SER A 192 -2.89 -15.65 -13.39
N THR A 193 -2.56 -16.09 -12.19
CA THR A 193 -2.02 -17.44 -11.99
C THR A 193 -3.14 -18.46 -11.78
N TYR A 194 -2.83 -19.74 -11.93
CA TYR A 194 -3.70 -20.83 -11.50
C TYR A 194 -3.03 -21.68 -10.40
N GLY A 195 -3.85 -22.39 -9.62
CA GLY A 195 -3.38 -23.24 -8.53
C GLY A 195 -3.02 -22.48 -7.25
N THR A 196 -2.45 -23.20 -6.28
CA THR A 196 -2.11 -22.71 -4.94
C THR A 196 -0.65 -23.04 -4.61
N GLY A 197 -0.03 -22.28 -3.72
CA GLY A 197 1.33 -22.57 -3.26
C GLY A 197 2.43 -22.27 -4.29
N ILE A 198 2.19 -21.34 -5.22
CA ILE A 198 3.14 -21.01 -6.29
C ILE A 198 4.33 -20.24 -5.69
N ARG A 199 5.53 -20.80 -5.83
CA ARG A 199 6.76 -20.17 -5.31
C ARG A 199 7.24 -19.07 -6.25
N VAL A 200 7.28 -17.84 -5.76
CA VAL A 200 7.97 -16.72 -6.41
C VAL A 200 9.44 -16.77 -5.99
N ARG A 201 10.34 -16.86 -6.96
CA ARG A 201 11.78 -17.03 -6.73
C ARG A 201 12.55 -15.75 -7.01
N SER A 202 13.73 -15.61 -6.43
CA SER A 202 14.58 -14.44 -6.65
C SER A 202 15.18 -14.37 -8.07
N ASP A 203 15.24 -15.49 -8.78
CA ASP A 203 15.68 -15.58 -10.17
C ASP A 203 14.93 -16.70 -10.92
N ALA A 204 15.06 -16.75 -12.25
CA ALA A 204 14.42 -17.74 -13.14
C ALA A 204 15.09 -19.13 -13.08
N ARG A 205 15.31 -19.67 -11.88
CA ARG A 205 15.94 -20.97 -11.63
C ARG A 205 15.27 -21.69 -10.47
N LEU A 206 15.14 -23.01 -10.55
CA LEU A 206 14.47 -23.84 -9.54
C LEU A 206 15.19 -23.87 -8.19
N ASN A 207 16.50 -23.63 -8.19
CA ASN A 207 17.31 -23.55 -6.96
C ASN A 207 17.41 -22.13 -6.38
N ALA A 208 16.85 -21.11 -7.05
CA ALA A 208 16.87 -19.76 -6.54
C ALA A 208 16.02 -19.64 -5.24
N PRO A 209 16.47 -18.85 -4.25
CA PRO A 209 15.72 -18.59 -3.02
C PRO A 209 14.27 -18.17 -3.31
N VAL A 210 13.34 -18.70 -2.53
CA VAL A 210 11.92 -18.30 -2.58
C VAL A 210 11.77 -16.96 -1.87
N VAL A 211 11.24 -15.98 -2.59
CA VAL A 211 10.95 -14.63 -2.09
C VAL A 211 9.60 -14.62 -1.37
N THR A 212 8.60 -15.25 -1.96
CA THR A 212 7.25 -15.38 -1.38
C THR A 212 6.51 -16.54 -2.04
N THR A 213 5.31 -16.86 -1.54
CA THR A 213 4.43 -17.89 -2.08
C THR A 213 3.04 -17.33 -2.32
N LEU A 214 2.48 -17.55 -3.50
CA LEU A 214 1.09 -17.18 -3.84
C LEU A 214 0.14 -18.27 -3.30
N ALA A 215 -0.80 -17.88 -2.45
CA ALA A 215 -1.68 -18.82 -1.74
C ALA A 215 -2.77 -19.43 -2.64
N GLY A 216 -3.10 -18.79 -3.77
CA GLY A 216 -4.11 -19.25 -4.72
C GLY A 216 -3.99 -18.55 -6.07
N PRO A 217 -5.00 -18.69 -6.95
CA PRO A 217 -5.10 -17.88 -8.16
C PRO A 217 -4.94 -16.42 -7.78
N THR A 218 -3.89 -15.79 -8.30
CA THR A 218 -3.49 -14.45 -7.93
C THR A 218 -3.37 -13.65 -9.21
N GLN A 219 -4.01 -12.49 -9.26
CA GLN A 219 -3.76 -11.53 -10.31
C GLN A 219 -2.34 -10.98 -10.14
N VAL A 220 -1.56 -10.96 -11.23
CA VAL A 220 -0.14 -10.61 -11.20
C VAL A 220 0.25 -9.59 -12.26
N PHE A 221 1.23 -8.77 -11.90
CA PHE A 221 1.88 -7.80 -12.78
C PHE A 221 3.16 -8.37 -13.33
N VAL A 222 3.16 -8.77 -14.61
CA VAL A 222 4.38 -9.20 -15.28
C VAL A 222 5.08 -7.98 -15.90
N GLN A 223 6.30 -7.69 -15.42
CA GLN A 223 7.12 -6.57 -15.93
C GLN A 223 7.89 -6.95 -17.19
N CYS A 224 8.49 -8.13 -17.15
CA CYS A 224 9.28 -8.70 -18.23
C CYS A 224 9.36 -10.21 -18.05
N GLN A 225 9.86 -10.91 -19.06
CA GLN A 225 10.04 -12.35 -19.02
C GLN A 225 11.41 -12.76 -19.56
N LYS A 226 11.93 -13.90 -19.11
CA LYS A 226 13.18 -14.46 -19.66
C LYS A 226 13.17 -15.97 -19.61
N GLN A 227 14.06 -16.58 -20.37
CA GLN A 227 14.29 -18.02 -20.27
C GLN A 227 15.10 -18.37 -19.02
N GLY A 228 14.78 -19.51 -18.44
CA GLY A 228 15.37 -20.02 -17.21
C GLY A 228 15.31 -21.54 -17.14
N ASP A 229 15.31 -22.08 -15.93
CA ASP A 229 15.19 -23.54 -15.74
C ASP A 229 13.85 -24.04 -16.31
N THR A 230 13.89 -25.19 -16.97
CA THR A 230 12.69 -25.85 -17.49
C THR A 230 11.84 -26.38 -16.34
N VAL A 231 10.54 -26.07 -16.38
CA VAL A 231 9.55 -26.60 -15.43
C VAL A 231 8.56 -27.47 -16.18
N THR A 232 8.28 -28.65 -15.62
CA THR A 232 7.24 -29.56 -16.11
C THR A 232 6.18 -29.74 -15.03
N ALA A 233 4.94 -29.45 -15.36
CA ALA A 233 3.78 -29.60 -14.47
C ALA A 233 2.53 -29.89 -15.32
N GLU A 234 1.64 -30.76 -14.81
CA GLU A 234 0.35 -31.08 -15.46
C GLU A 234 0.46 -31.48 -16.94
N GLY A 235 1.55 -32.15 -17.32
CA GLY A 235 1.81 -32.58 -18.70
C GLY A 235 2.36 -31.49 -19.63
N HIS A 236 2.54 -30.27 -19.14
CA HIS A 236 3.13 -29.16 -19.88
C HIS A 236 4.58 -28.94 -19.46
N THR A 237 5.41 -28.47 -20.40
CA THR A 237 6.81 -28.11 -20.14
C THR A 237 7.08 -26.71 -20.67
N ASN A 238 7.64 -25.85 -19.83
CA ASN A 238 7.92 -24.46 -20.19
C ASN A 238 9.22 -23.98 -19.52
N ASN A 239 10.06 -23.25 -20.25
CA ASN A 239 11.31 -22.66 -19.75
C ASN A 239 11.25 -21.12 -19.65
N TRP A 240 10.11 -20.50 -19.92
CA TRP A 240 9.90 -19.07 -19.73
C TRP A 240 9.46 -18.75 -18.31
N TRP A 241 9.98 -17.65 -17.79
CA TRP A 241 9.72 -17.14 -16.45
C TRP A 241 9.37 -15.66 -16.51
N SER A 242 8.36 -15.28 -15.76
CA SER A 242 7.85 -13.91 -15.67
C SER A 242 8.32 -13.25 -14.38
N ARG A 243 8.92 -12.07 -14.50
CA ARG A 243 9.25 -11.20 -13.36
C ARG A 243 7.98 -10.48 -12.91
N LEU A 244 7.58 -10.76 -11.68
CA LEU A 244 6.44 -10.13 -11.03
C LEU A 244 6.88 -8.84 -10.35
N ARG A 245 6.25 -7.71 -10.71
CA ARG A 245 6.53 -6.40 -10.09
C ARG A 245 6.31 -6.45 -8.59
N ASP A 246 5.13 -6.92 -8.25
CA ASP A 246 4.55 -6.82 -6.92
C ASP A 246 5.25 -7.77 -5.96
N GLN A 247 5.52 -9.01 -6.37
CA GLN A 247 6.19 -9.99 -5.52
C GLN A 247 7.72 -9.87 -5.58
N GLY A 248 8.27 -9.03 -6.45
CA GLY A 248 9.72 -8.76 -6.53
C GLY A 248 10.56 -9.97 -6.94
N GLY A 249 9.99 -10.90 -7.70
CA GLY A 249 10.67 -12.14 -8.11
C GLY A 249 10.06 -12.76 -9.36
N TYR A 250 10.47 -13.99 -9.68
CA TYR A 250 10.10 -14.71 -10.89
C TYR A 250 9.20 -15.90 -10.58
N ILE A 251 8.22 -16.13 -11.44
CA ILE A 251 7.46 -17.40 -11.50
C ILE A 251 7.66 -18.02 -12.87
N SER A 252 7.59 -19.35 -12.95
CA SER A 252 7.52 -20.01 -14.25
C SER A 252 6.19 -19.67 -14.91
N ASN A 253 6.22 -19.35 -16.20
CA ASN A 253 5.02 -19.08 -17.00
C ASN A 253 4.08 -20.28 -17.05
N ILE A 254 4.55 -21.48 -16.68
CA ILE A 254 3.68 -22.63 -16.53
C ILE A 254 2.55 -22.37 -15.55
N TYR A 255 2.71 -21.49 -14.55
CA TYR A 255 1.68 -21.19 -13.54
C TYR A 255 0.80 -19.99 -13.89
N ILE A 256 1.03 -19.35 -15.03
CA ILE A 256 0.20 -18.25 -15.52
C ILE A 256 -0.94 -18.85 -16.35
N ASP A 257 -2.16 -18.43 -16.06
CA ASP A 257 -3.39 -18.83 -16.76
C ASP A 257 -3.46 -18.16 -18.13
N HIS A 258 -2.57 -18.61 -19.02
CA HIS A 258 -2.46 -18.16 -20.39
C HIS A 258 -1.87 -19.28 -21.26
N PRO A 259 -2.39 -19.54 -22.47
CA PRO A 259 -1.97 -20.69 -23.28
C PRO A 259 -0.55 -20.55 -23.87
N ALA A 260 -0.04 -19.33 -24.01
CA ALA A 260 1.29 -19.10 -24.59
C ALA A 260 2.42 -19.36 -23.60
N ALA A 261 3.46 -20.10 -24.04
CA ALA A 261 4.64 -20.37 -23.23
C ALA A 261 5.43 -19.08 -22.89
N GLN A 262 5.65 -18.23 -23.90
CA GLN A 262 6.12 -16.85 -23.77
C GLN A 262 4.90 -15.93 -23.85
N LEU A 263 4.72 -15.04 -22.87
CA LEU A 263 3.52 -14.21 -22.79
C LEU A 263 3.54 -13.12 -23.87
N PRO A 264 2.45 -12.95 -24.64
CA PRO A 264 2.37 -11.92 -25.66
C PRO A 264 2.39 -10.53 -25.00
N GLY A 265 3.04 -9.56 -25.67
CA GLY A 265 3.09 -8.17 -25.20
C GLY A 265 4.00 -7.92 -23.98
N VAL A 266 4.56 -8.94 -23.36
CA VAL A 266 5.52 -8.80 -22.25
C VAL A 266 6.95 -8.72 -22.81
N PRO A 267 7.71 -7.65 -22.51
CA PRO A 267 9.08 -7.51 -23.00
C PRO A 267 10.03 -8.53 -22.35
N ASN A 268 11.17 -8.80 -23.01
CA ASN A 268 12.20 -9.63 -22.40
C ASN A 268 12.95 -8.86 -21.30
N CYS A 269 13.29 -9.57 -20.21
CA CYS A 269 14.40 -9.19 -19.35
C CYS A 269 15.72 -9.64 -20.03
#